data_AF-A0A537GSK5-F1
#
_entry.id   AF-A0A537GSK5-F1
#
_cell.length_a   1.000
_cell.length_b   1.000
_cell.length_c   1.000
_cell.angle_alpha   90.00
_cell.angle_beta   90.00
_cell.angle_gamma   90.00
#
_symmetry.space_group_name_H-M   'P 1'
#
loop_
_entity.id
_entity.type
_entity.pdbx_description
1 polymer ?
#
loop_
_entity_poly.entity_id
_entity_poly.type
_entity_poly.pdbx_seq_one_letter_code
_entity_poly.pdbx_strand_id
1 'polypeptide(L)'
;FVIGGITGVYLASVALDHALRGTYFVVAHFHYIMVGASIMGLIAGLYYWFPKLTGRMYNETVAKVHFVVSFIGFNILYFPMFLLLDMPRRIQTYAPNTGWGPLNSLATIGGFIFGGAQVLLFVNLFFSQRRGLPSGSNPWDGWTLEWSLPSPPPAHDFDTIPTIAEDGTYHFGNSPGLPNGAGYPNGSKLGNGYSHSHLEGLSAWPVVVAFAAFIFFLGLTIGQPSNPTTPVTFQPFWPLIADGAILGVIALYGYSRERFQVHEETHVESWPFREVPNVKLGIWTFLGAEVIFFGVLIGAYFFVRTNSPTWPEIGSLFEIRNGFAMTLVLLTSSLTAIMALVSAKIGSRNGLIASLLATFGLGISFLYIKATEWFYLGTHGVFSVANGLPATSYFITTGTHGVHVFAGMLMTLYLLANTLKGRYLKGDHQAIEHFGLYWHFVDIVWVFLFPLFYLI
;
A
#
# COMPACT_ATOMS: atom_id res chain seq x y z
N PHE A 1 -7.44 25.26 -3.20
CA PHE A 1 -8.49 24.23 -3.35
C PHE A 1 -9.70 24.71 -4.15
N VAL A 2 -10.48 25.71 -3.72
CA VAL A 2 -11.76 26.10 -4.37
C VAL A 2 -11.64 26.31 -5.89
N ILE A 3 -10.67 27.09 -6.37
CA ILE A 3 -10.43 27.30 -7.82
C ILE A 3 -10.17 25.96 -8.55
N GLY A 4 -9.35 25.09 -7.95
CA GLY A 4 -9.10 23.75 -8.47
C GLY A 4 -10.36 22.88 -8.48
N GLY A 5 -11.16 22.92 -7.41
CA GLY A 5 -12.39 22.12 -7.31
C GLY A 5 -13.41 22.54 -8.37
N ILE A 6 -13.64 23.85 -8.51
CA ILE A 6 -14.53 24.41 -9.53
C ILE A 6 -14.08 23.99 -10.92
N THR A 7 -12.79 24.15 -11.27
CA THR A 7 -12.28 23.75 -12.59
C THR A 7 -12.37 22.25 -12.85
N GLY A 8 -12.40 21.41 -11.81
CA GLY A 8 -12.66 19.98 -11.93
C GLY A 8 -14.08 19.66 -12.37
N VAL A 9 -15.06 20.48 -11.97
CA VAL A 9 -16.46 20.34 -12.43
C VAL A 9 -16.56 20.58 -13.94
N TYR A 10 -15.75 21.48 -14.51
CA TYR A 10 -15.68 21.68 -15.96
C TYR A 10 -15.16 20.42 -16.66
N LEU A 11 -14.13 19.76 -16.11
CA LEU A 11 -13.57 18.53 -16.66
C LEU A 11 -14.47 17.31 -16.46
N ALA A 12 -15.37 17.34 -15.48
CA ALA A 12 -16.41 16.31 -15.33
C ALA A 12 -17.50 16.39 -16.41
N SER A 13 -17.66 17.55 -17.06
CA SER A 13 -18.57 17.71 -18.20
C SER A 13 -17.94 17.17 -19.47
N VAL A 14 -18.47 16.06 -20.00
CA VAL A 14 -18.00 15.42 -21.25
C VAL A 14 -17.93 16.42 -22.42
N ALA A 15 -18.90 17.33 -22.52
CA ALA A 15 -18.96 18.33 -23.58
C ALA A 15 -17.79 19.32 -23.52
N LEU A 16 -17.39 19.75 -22.31
CA LEU A 16 -16.27 20.67 -22.12
C LEU A 16 -14.93 19.93 -22.13
N ASP A 17 -14.86 18.74 -21.54
CA ASP A 17 -13.66 17.91 -21.54
C ASP A 17 -13.20 17.58 -22.96
N HIS A 18 -14.11 17.40 -23.93
CA HIS A 18 -13.70 17.19 -25.32
C HIS A 18 -12.79 18.31 -25.86
N ALA A 19 -13.00 19.57 -25.44
CA ALA A 19 -12.17 20.70 -25.86
C ALA A 19 -10.93 20.91 -24.97
N LEU A 20 -11.03 20.59 -23.67
CA LEU A 20 -9.99 20.88 -22.68
C LEU A 20 -9.02 19.71 -22.46
N ARG A 21 -9.44 18.48 -22.78
CA ARG A 21 -8.63 17.28 -22.61
C ARG A 21 -7.33 17.41 -23.36
N GLY A 22 -6.24 17.09 -22.68
CA GLY A 22 -4.91 17.14 -23.31
C GLY A 22 -4.31 18.54 -23.43
N THR A 23 -4.94 19.59 -22.89
CA THR A 23 -4.37 20.95 -22.89
C THR A 23 -3.82 21.36 -21.52
N TYR A 24 -3.22 22.55 -21.45
CA TYR A 24 -2.70 23.13 -20.22
C TYR A 24 -3.80 23.45 -19.18
N PHE A 25 -5.08 23.52 -19.57
CA PHE A 25 -6.18 23.68 -18.62
C PHE A 25 -6.24 22.50 -17.63
N VAL A 26 -6.10 21.26 -18.12
CA VAL A 26 -6.06 20.06 -17.25
C VAL A 26 -4.84 20.07 -16.34
N VAL A 27 -3.70 20.56 -16.85
CA VAL A 27 -2.47 20.71 -16.07
C VAL A 27 -2.69 21.70 -14.93
N ALA A 28 -3.25 22.87 -15.23
CA ALA A 28 -3.58 23.90 -14.25
C ALA A 28 -4.54 23.39 -13.17
N HIS A 29 -5.65 22.77 -13.58
CA HIS A 29 -6.64 22.18 -12.68
C HIS A 29 -6.00 21.22 -11.67
N PHE A 30 -5.25 20.23 -12.19
CA PHE A 30 -4.63 19.20 -11.36
C PHE A 30 -3.65 19.80 -10.35
N HIS A 31 -2.80 20.75 -10.77
CA HIS A 31 -1.84 21.38 -9.87
C HIS A 31 -2.52 22.30 -8.85
N TYR A 32 -3.65 22.93 -9.19
CA TYR A 32 -4.42 23.70 -8.22
C TYR A 32 -5.01 22.85 -7.07
N ILE A 33 -5.23 21.56 -7.32
CA ILE A 33 -5.61 20.58 -6.30
C ILE A 33 -4.37 19.98 -5.62
N MET A 34 -3.48 19.33 -6.38
CA MET A 34 -2.37 18.59 -5.80
C MET A 34 -1.34 19.51 -5.14
N VAL A 35 -0.94 20.59 -5.81
CA VAL A 35 0.00 21.55 -5.21
C VAL A 35 -0.74 22.46 -4.24
N GLY A 36 -1.81 23.10 -4.73
CA GLY A 36 -2.55 24.12 -3.99
C GLY A 36 -3.34 23.62 -2.77
N ALA A 37 -3.52 22.30 -2.61
CA ALA A 37 -4.08 21.71 -1.40
C ALA A 37 -3.17 20.65 -0.80
N SER A 38 -2.79 19.60 -1.52
CA SER A 38 -2.02 18.49 -0.92
C SER A 38 -0.60 18.90 -0.53
N ILE A 39 0.17 19.56 -1.40
CA ILE A 39 1.53 20.01 -1.07
C ILE A 39 1.49 21.15 -0.05
N MET A 40 0.62 22.14 -0.23
CA MET A 40 0.46 23.21 0.77
C MET A 40 0.05 22.64 2.14
N GLY A 41 -0.83 21.64 2.17
CA GLY A 41 -1.22 20.91 3.38
C GLY A 41 -0.06 20.12 3.98
N LEU A 42 0.78 19.49 3.16
CA LEU A 42 1.99 18.81 3.62
C LEU A 42 2.97 19.81 4.24
N ILE A 43 3.20 20.97 3.62
CA ILE A 43 4.06 22.01 4.19
C ILE A 43 3.44 22.57 5.49
N ALA A 44 2.13 22.78 5.53
CA ALA A 44 1.44 23.18 6.75
C ALA A 44 1.64 22.16 7.87
N GLY A 45 1.48 20.86 7.58
CA GLY A 45 1.76 19.77 8.51
C GLY A 45 3.22 19.73 8.95
N LEU A 46 4.17 19.95 8.03
CA LEU A 46 5.59 20.06 8.38
C LEU A 46 5.82 21.18 9.39
N TYR A 47 5.35 22.40 9.15
CA TYR A 47 5.51 23.48 10.13
C TYR A 47 4.76 23.18 11.43
N TYR A 48 3.53 22.67 11.36
CA TYR A 48 2.71 22.39 12.54
C TYR A 48 3.37 21.36 13.47
N TRP A 49 3.83 20.23 12.94
CA TRP A 49 4.44 19.16 13.74
C TRP A 49 5.98 19.24 13.86
N PHE A 50 6.67 20.17 13.18
CA PHE A 50 8.12 20.34 13.33
C PHE A 50 8.58 20.53 14.78
N PRO A 51 7.91 21.35 15.62
CA PRO A 51 8.25 21.46 17.03
C PRO A 51 8.09 20.14 17.78
N LYS A 52 7.04 19.36 17.48
CA LYS A 52 6.80 18.05 18.09
C LYS A 52 7.87 17.04 17.70
N LEU A 53 8.32 17.04 16.44
CA LEU A 53 9.34 16.12 15.94
C LEU A 53 10.75 16.45 16.44
N THR A 54 11.07 17.73 16.63
CA THR A 54 12.46 18.17 16.89
C THR A 54 12.69 18.77 18.29
N GLY A 55 11.63 19.13 19.01
CA GLY A 55 11.69 19.89 20.26
C GLY A 55 12.14 21.35 20.10
N ARG A 56 12.17 21.87 18.87
CA ARG A 56 12.69 23.21 18.53
C ARG A 56 11.69 24.00 17.71
N MET A 57 11.61 25.31 17.97
CA MET A 57 10.83 26.24 17.15
C MET A 57 11.58 26.66 15.90
N TYR A 58 10.86 26.70 14.78
CA TYR A 58 11.33 27.35 13.57
C TYR A 58 11.22 28.87 13.63
N ASN A 59 11.92 29.58 12.74
CA ASN A 59 11.75 31.03 12.63
C ASN A 59 10.43 31.35 11.92
N GLU A 60 9.45 31.88 12.66
CA GLU A 60 8.13 32.21 12.12
C GLU A 60 8.16 33.27 11.04
N THR A 61 9.05 34.27 11.14
CA THR A 61 9.15 35.32 10.13
C THR A 61 9.56 34.71 8.80
N VAL A 62 10.56 33.83 8.80
CA VAL A 62 11.00 33.11 7.59
C VAL A 62 9.90 32.19 7.07
N ALA A 63 9.15 31.52 7.95
CA ALA A 63 8.03 30.69 7.55
C ALA A 63 6.88 31.49 6.89
N LYS A 64 6.55 32.68 7.43
CA LYS A 64 5.55 33.59 6.84
C LYS A 64 6.02 34.12 5.49
N VAL A 65 7.29 34.47 5.36
CA VAL A 65 7.90 34.86 4.07
C VAL A 65 7.82 33.70 3.08
N HIS A 66 8.22 32.50 3.50
CA HIS A 66 8.12 31.28 2.68
C HIS A 66 6.69 31.04 2.20
N PHE A 67 5.70 31.17 3.08
CA PHE A 67 4.28 31.05 2.72
C PHE A 67 3.87 32.07 1.66
N VAL A 68 4.14 33.35 1.88
CA VAL A 68 3.73 34.42 0.95
C VAL A 68 4.39 34.25 -0.42
N VAL A 69 5.71 34.01 -0.46
CA VAL A 69 6.44 33.82 -1.72
C VAL A 69 5.97 32.55 -2.44
N SER A 70 5.74 31.46 -1.70
CA SER A 70 5.20 30.23 -2.27
C SER A 70 3.78 30.44 -2.82
N PHE A 71 2.91 31.13 -2.09
CA PHE A 71 1.53 31.35 -2.51
C PHE A 71 1.44 32.23 -3.77
N ILE A 72 2.25 33.30 -3.83
CA ILE A 72 2.35 34.16 -5.01
C ILE A 72 2.95 33.38 -6.19
N GLY A 73 4.09 32.72 -5.99
CA GLY A 73 4.75 31.92 -7.02
C GLY A 73 3.85 30.83 -7.59
N PHE A 74 3.11 30.13 -6.72
CA PHE A 74 2.13 29.11 -7.10
C PHE A 74 1.03 29.67 -8.03
N ASN A 75 0.45 30.81 -7.69
CA ASN A 75 -0.60 31.42 -8.54
C ASN A 75 -0.01 31.95 -9.86
N ILE A 76 1.15 32.60 -9.82
CA ILE A 76 1.83 33.06 -11.06
C ILE A 76 2.20 31.87 -11.95
N LEU A 77 2.56 30.73 -11.37
CA LEU A 77 2.90 29.51 -12.09
C LEU A 77 1.67 28.90 -12.78
N TYR A 78 0.64 28.57 -12.01
CA TYR A 78 -0.45 27.73 -12.52
C TYR A 78 -1.65 28.51 -13.04
N PHE A 79 -1.91 29.74 -12.55
CA PHE A 79 -3.10 30.49 -13.01
C PHE A 79 -3.05 30.83 -14.50
N PRO A 80 -1.93 31.32 -15.07
CA PRO A 80 -1.85 31.60 -16.50
C PRO A 80 -2.10 30.37 -17.38
N MET A 81 -1.82 29.17 -16.87
CA MET A 81 -2.06 27.92 -17.59
C MET A 81 -3.56 27.65 -17.82
N PHE A 82 -4.48 28.16 -16.99
CA PHE A 82 -5.92 28.10 -17.28
C PHE A 82 -6.31 28.91 -18.50
N LEU A 83 -5.54 29.94 -18.85
CA LEU A 83 -5.80 30.79 -20.01
C LEU A 83 -5.17 30.22 -21.30
N LEU A 84 -4.31 29.21 -21.17
CA LEU A 84 -3.71 28.46 -22.27
C LEU A 84 -4.59 27.26 -22.68
N LEU A 85 -5.86 27.56 -23.00
CA LEU A 85 -6.91 26.56 -23.24
C LEU A 85 -6.63 25.64 -24.43
N ASP A 86 -5.93 26.16 -25.44
CA ASP A 86 -5.61 25.52 -26.72
C ASP A 86 -4.16 25.01 -26.79
N MET A 87 -3.33 25.33 -25.79
CA MET A 87 -1.95 24.84 -25.72
C MET A 87 -1.93 23.36 -25.29
N PRO A 88 -1.46 22.41 -26.12
CA PRO A 88 -1.38 21.01 -25.74
C PRO A 88 -0.37 20.78 -24.62
N ARG A 89 -0.68 19.90 -23.66
CA ARG A 89 0.28 19.44 -22.66
C ARG A 89 1.25 18.41 -23.26
N ARG A 90 2.40 18.20 -22.62
CA ARG A 90 3.45 17.23 -23.06
C ARG A 90 4.11 17.58 -24.39
N ILE A 91 4.21 18.87 -24.71
CA ILE A 91 5.03 19.38 -25.80
C ILE A 91 6.28 20.05 -25.23
N GLN A 92 7.41 19.87 -25.92
CA GLN A 92 8.69 20.48 -25.51
C GLN A 92 8.87 21.90 -26.03
N THR A 93 8.17 22.27 -27.12
CA THR A 93 8.27 23.57 -27.78
C THR A 93 6.97 23.90 -28.51
N TYR A 94 6.79 25.16 -28.90
CA TYR A 94 5.65 25.68 -29.65
C TYR A 94 6.10 26.75 -30.65
N ALA A 95 5.31 26.95 -31.70
CA ALA A 95 5.62 27.97 -32.71
C ALA A 95 5.49 29.39 -32.13
N PRO A 96 6.35 30.36 -32.49
CA PRO A 96 6.31 31.70 -31.92
C PRO A 96 5.01 32.48 -32.17
N ASN A 97 4.26 32.14 -33.22
CA ASN A 97 3.05 32.82 -33.65
C ASN A 97 1.76 32.33 -32.97
N THR A 98 1.82 31.40 -32.01
CA THR A 98 0.63 30.87 -31.31
C THR A 98 0.03 31.84 -30.30
N GLY A 99 0.78 32.86 -29.86
CA GLY A 99 0.35 33.76 -28.79
C GLY A 99 0.51 33.19 -27.37
N TRP A 100 0.96 31.94 -27.21
CA TRP A 100 1.15 31.30 -25.90
C TRP A 100 2.36 31.82 -25.12
N GLY A 101 3.33 32.41 -25.83
CA GLY A 101 4.62 32.84 -25.29
C GLY A 101 4.55 33.66 -24.00
N PRO A 102 3.76 34.76 -23.95
CA PRO A 102 3.67 35.59 -22.75
C PRO A 102 3.17 34.85 -21.51
N LEU A 103 2.06 34.10 -21.63
CA LEU A 103 1.48 33.37 -20.50
C LEU A 103 2.36 32.19 -20.06
N ASN A 104 2.99 31.50 -21.02
CA ASN A 104 3.93 30.42 -20.71
C ASN A 104 5.21 30.96 -20.02
N SER A 105 5.72 32.11 -20.45
CA SER A 105 6.85 32.79 -19.81
C SER A 105 6.50 33.26 -18.41
N LEU A 106 5.30 33.81 -18.21
CA LEU A 106 4.80 34.20 -16.89
C LEU A 106 4.70 32.99 -15.95
N ALA A 107 4.15 31.87 -16.43
CA ALA A 107 4.13 30.61 -15.70
C ALA A 107 5.55 30.16 -15.31
N THR A 108 6.52 30.28 -16.22
CA THR A 108 7.92 29.94 -15.96
C THR A 108 8.54 30.80 -14.85
N ILE A 109 8.28 32.12 -14.86
CA ILE A 109 8.72 33.01 -13.77
C ILE A 109 8.10 32.57 -12.44
N GLY A 110 6.81 32.26 -12.42
CA GLY A 110 6.13 31.71 -11.25
C GLY A 110 6.77 30.41 -10.76
N GLY A 111 7.21 29.56 -11.69
CA GLY A 111 7.94 28.32 -11.42
C GLY A 111 9.24 28.55 -10.65
N PHE A 112 10.06 29.50 -11.10
CA PHE A 112 11.29 29.87 -10.40
C PHE A 112 11.02 30.49 -9.03
N ILE A 113 9.98 31.32 -8.89
CA ILE A 113 9.59 31.91 -7.61
C ILE A 113 9.13 30.79 -6.63
N PHE A 114 8.23 29.92 -7.07
CA PHE A 114 7.69 28.84 -6.24
C PHE A 114 8.75 27.81 -5.85
N GLY A 115 9.58 27.38 -6.81
CA GLY A 115 10.69 26.45 -6.55
C GLY A 115 11.74 27.06 -5.63
N GLY A 116 12.13 28.32 -5.88
CA GLY A 116 13.07 29.07 -5.05
C GLY A 116 12.55 29.28 -3.62
N ALA A 117 11.24 29.48 -3.44
CA ALA A 117 10.64 29.57 -2.12
C ALA A 117 10.89 28.31 -1.27
N GLN A 118 10.91 27.11 -1.86
CA GLN A 118 11.14 25.88 -1.10
C GLN A 118 12.54 25.82 -0.47
N VAL A 119 13.52 26.55 -1.02
CA VAL A 119 14.83 26.71 -0.36
C VAL A 119 14.67 27.39 1.01
N LEU A 120 13.79 28.39 1.12
CA LEU A 120 13.50 29.04 2.41
C LEU A 120 12.92 28.07 3.43
N LEU A 121 12.03 27.16 3.01
CA LEU A 121 11.49 26.10 3.87
C LEU A 121 12.62 25.24 4.43
N PHE A 122 13.42 24.62 3.56
CA PHE A 122 14.45 23.68 3.99
C PHE A 122 15.54 24.35 4.83
N VAL A 123 15.97 25.57 4.44
CA VAL A 123 16.95 26.35 5.20
C VAL A 123 16.42 26.68 6.60
N ASN A 124 15.16 27.14 6.71
CA ASN A 124 14.55 27.45 8.00
C ASN A 124 14.51 26.21 8.90
N LEU A 125 13.95 25.11 8.42
CA LEU A 125 13.81 23.88 9.22
C LEU A 125 15.18 23.30 9.61
N PHE A 126 16.15 23.26 8.69
CA PHE A 126 17.49 22.74 8.96
C PHE A 126 18.24 23.53 10.04
N PHE A 127 18.24 24.87 9.95
CA PHE A 127 18.90 25.69 10.96
C PHE A 127 18.14 25.67 12.28
N SER A 128 16.81 25.66 12.26
CA SER A 128 15.99 25.63 13.46
C SER A 128 16.08 24.31 14.22
N GLN A 129 16.28 23.18 13.54
CA GLN A 129 16.53 21.90 14.22
C GLN A 129 17.80 21.96 15.08
N ARG A 130 18.81 22.74 14.65
CA ARG A 130 20.10 22.85 15.35
C ARG A 130 20.19 24.03 16.32
N ARG A 131 19.52 25.14 16.02
CA ARG A 131 19.69 26.44 16.71
C ARG A 131 18.39 27.07 17.19
N GLY A 132 17.25 26.45 16.94
CA GLY A 132 15.95 26.96 17.37
C GLY A 132 15.82 27.04 18.88
N LEU A 133 14.95 27.91 19.37
CA LEU A 133 14.57 27.94 20.78
C LEU A 133 13.81 26.65 21.12
N PRO A 134 13.90 26.13 22.36
CA PRO A 134 13.05 25.04 22.81
C PRO A 134 11.57 25.37 22.59
N SER A 135 10.82 24.44 22.00
CA SER A 135 9.40 24.67 21.68
C SER A 135 8.44 24.53 22.86
N GLY A 136 8.89 23.88 23.93
CA GLY A 136 7.96 23.34 24.92
C GLY A 136 7.11 22.19 24.35
N SER A 137 6.20 21.69 25.18
CA SER A 137 5.29 20.58 24.88
C SER A 137 4.18 20.98 23.89
N ASN A 138 3.61 22.17 24.06
CA ASN A 138 2.46 22.66 23.29
C ASN A 138 2.67 24.12 22.82
N PRO A 139 3.44 24.37 21.75
CA PRO A 139 3.69 25.73 21.25
C PRO A 139 2.46 26.39 20.60
N TRP A 140 1.42 25.63 20.29
CA TRP A 140 0.25 26.10 19.55
C TRP A 140 -1.03 26.18 20.38
N ASP A 141 -0.96 25.87 21.67
CA ASP A 141 -2.13 25.65 22.51
C ASP A 141 -3.15 24.69 21.86
N GLY A 142 -2.63 23.63 21.22
CA GLY A 142 -3.40 22.61 20.50
C GLY A 142 -4.21 21.72 21.44
N TRP A 143 -5.34 21.21 20.93
CA TRP A 143 -6.33 20.49 21.74
C TRP A 143 -6.27 18.98 21.59
N THR A 144 -5.38 18.45 20.76
CA THR A 144 -5.27 17.02 20.48
C THR A 144 -4.18 16.37 21.34
N LEU A 145 -4.26 15.05 21.55
CA LEU A 145 -3.45 14.32 22.53
C LEU A 145 -1.94 14.46 22.32
N GLU A 146 -1.47 14.59 21.08
CA GLU A 146 -0.04 14.74 20.77
C GLU A 146 0.58 15.98 21.42
N TRP A 147 -0.21 17.02 21.69
CA TRP A 147 0.25 18.26 22.32
C TRP A 147 0.29 18.19 23.85
N SER A 148 -0.27 17.14 24.46
CA SER A 148 -0.13 16.89 25.89
C SER A 148 1.24 16.29 26.26
N LEU A 149 1.95 15.72 25.28
CA LEU A 149 3.28 15.13 25.45
C LEU A 149 4.40 16.17 25.38
N PRO A 150 5.60 15.89 25.93
CA PRO A 150 6.79 16.69 25.67
C PRO A 150 7.16 16.66 24.17
N SER A 151 8.11 17.51 23.79
CA SER A 151 8.59 17.62 22.41
C SER A 151 10.12 17.48 22.38
N PRO A 152 10.68 16.41 21.78
CA PRO A 152 9.99 15.26 21.20
C PRO A 152 9.30 14.34 22.24
N PRO A 153 8.32 13.53 21.81
CA PRO A 153 7.65 12.58 22.70
C PRO A 153 8.62 11.47 23.18
N PRO A 154 8.37 10.87 24.36
CA PRO A 154 9.12 9.71 24.81
C PRO A 154 8.74 8.48 23.96
N ALA A 155 9.60 7.46 23.92
CA ALA A 155 9.42 6.30 23.05
C ALA A 155 8.18 5.43 23.36
N HIS A 156 7.61 5.56 24.56
CA HIS A 156 6.39 4.86 24.98
C HIS A 156 5.14 5.76 24.96
N ASP A 157 5.25 6.97 24.42
CA ASP A 157 4.22 8.00 24.37
C ASP A 157 3.63 8.38 25.75
N PHE A 158 2.60 7.68 26.21
CA PHE A 158 1.85 8.02 27.43
C PHE A 158 2.15 7.06 28.59
N ASP A 159 2.40 7.60 29.80
CA ASP A 159 2.55 6.78 31.01
C ASP A 159 1.23 6.15 31.50
N THR A 160 0.09 6.76 31.14
CA THR A 160 -1.27 6.30 31.48
C THR A 160 -2.20 6.52 30.30
N ILE A 161 -3.11 5.57 30.06
CA ILE A 161 -4.15 5.72 29.02
C ILE A 161 -5.05 6.92 29.37
N PRO A 162 -5.14 7.96 28.50
CA PRO A 162 -6.03 9.08 28.74
C PRO A 162 -7.50 8.69 28.52
N THR A 163 -8.40 9.21 29.34
CA THR A 163 -9.84 9.17 29.06
C THR A 163 -10.30 10.52 28.51
N ILE A 164 -11.11 10.49 27.45
CA ILE A 164 -11.65 11.68 26.80
C ILE A 164 -13.11 11.85 27.24
N ALA A 165 -13.44 12.96 27.87
CA ALA A 165 -14.80 13.29 28.24
C ALA A 165 -15.60 13.84 27.03
N GLU A 166 -16.92 13.84 27.11
CA GLU A 166 -17.81 14.31 26.03
C GLU A 166 -17.58 15.79 25.66
N ASP A 167 -17.06 16.59 26.59
CA ASP A 167 -16.71 18.00 26.38
C ASP A 167 -15.31 18.20 25.75
N GLY A 168 -14.60 17.10 25.47
CA GLY A 168 -13.26 17.10 24.88
C GLY A 168 -12.12 17.24 25.88
N THR A 169 -12.40 17.30 27.19
CA THR A 169 -11.34 17.32 28.22
C THR A 169 -10.69 15.95 28.39
N TYR A 170 -9.40 15.95 28.73
CA TYR A 170 -8.63 14.72 28.94
C TYR A 170 -8.32 14.51 30.41
N HIS A 171 -8.45 13.28 30.86
CA HIS A 171 -8.05 12.85 32.20
C HIS A 171 -6.95 11.79 32.11
N PHE A 172 -5.89 11.97 32.90
CA PHE A 172 -4.80 11.00 33.04
C PHE A 172 -4.92 10.32 34.41
N GLY A 173 -5.48 9.10 34.42
CA GLY A 173 -5.77 8.37 35.65
C GLY A 173 -6.77 9.11 36.55
N ASN A 174 -6.47 9.21 37.85
CA ASN A 174 -7.30 9.93 38.83
C ASN A 174 -7.01 11.44 38.90
N SER A 175 -6.22 11.98 37.97
CA SER A 175 -5.89 13.40 37.96
C SER A 175 -7.12 14.24 37.62
N PRO A 176 -7.23 15.48 38.15
CA PRO A 176 -8.23 16.44 37.68
C PRO A 176 -8.17 16.55 36.15
N GLY A 177 -9.33 16.67 35.51
CA GLY A 177 -9.39 16.90 34.07
C GLY A 177 -8.54 18.10 33.70
N LEU A 178 -7.60 17.88 32.79
CA LEU A 178 -6.76 18.95 32.30
C LEU A 178 -7.52 19.66 31.17
N PRO A 179 -7.67 20.99 31.23
CA PRO A 179 -8.21 21.73 30.13
C PRO A 179 -7.32 21.56 28.90
N ASN A 180 -7.92 21.68 27.72
CA ASN A 180 -7.28 21.41 26.44
C ASN A 180 -5.87 22.02 26.35
N GLY A 181 -4.90 21.18 25.97
CA GLY A 181 -3.52 21.62 25.75
C GLY A 181 -2.69 21.88 27.01
N ALA A 182 -3.26 21.72 28.22
CA ALA A 182 -2.45 21.68 29.43
C ALA A 182 -1.60 20.40 29.40
N GLY A 183 -0.28 20.59 29.38
CA GLY A 183 0.68 19.49 29.28
C GLY A 183 0.51 18.48 30.43
N TYR A 184 1.01 17.27 30.19
CA TYR A 184 1.13 16.22 31.19
C TYR A 184 1.65 16.78 32.53
N PRO A 185 1.04 16.48 33.69
CA PRO A 185 1.57 16.91 34.97
C PRO A 185 2.97 16.30 35.13
N ASN A 186 4.00 17.15 35.20
CA ASN A 186 5.35 16.69 35.51
C ASN A 186 5.32 15.86 36.80
N GLY A 187 5.56 14.56 36.71
CA GLY A 187 5.77 13.69 37.87
C GLY A 187 4.62 12.76 38.28
N SER A 188 3.60 12.51 37.46
CA SER A 188 2.75 11.31 37.67
C SER A 188 3.54 10.05 37.31
N LYS A 189 4.47 9.68 38.19
CA LYS A 189 5.05 8.34 38.19
C LYS A 189 3.91 7.34 38.38
N LEU A 190 3.93 6.28 37.59
CA LEU A 190 3.20 5.05 37.85
C LEU A 190 3.25 4.74 39.35
N GLY A 191 2.10 4.77 40.01
CA GLY A 191 1.94 4.05 41.27
C GLY A 191 2.00 2.57 40.96
N ASN A 192 3.20 1.98 40.99
CA ASN A 192 3.55 0.54 41.02
C ASN A 192 2.69 -0.48 40.20
N GLY A 193 1.86 -0.06 39.26
CA GLY A 193 0.77 -0.89 38.75
C GLY A 193 0.96 -1.45 37.34
N TYR A 194 1.43 -0.64 36.38
CA TYR A 194 1.50 -1.07 34.97
C TYR A 194 2.64 -0.38 34.22
N SER A 195 3.89 -0.73 34.54
CA SER A 195 5.03 -0.38 33.68
C SER A 195 5.18 -1.43 32.59
N HIS A 196 4.46 -1.27 31.49
CA HIS A 196 4.82 -1.98 30.27
C HIS A 196 5.14 -0.94 29.20
N SER A 197 6.30 -0.28 29.33
CA SER A 197 6.89 0.43 28.19
C SER A 197 7.25 -0.64 27.15
N HIS A 198 6.42 -0.79 26.13
CA HIS A 198 6.65 -1.72 25.02
C HIS A 198 7.68 -1.12 24.07
N LEU A 199 8.93 -1.07 24.52
CA LEU A 199 10.07 -0.82 23.65
C LEU A 199 10.32 -2.10 22.86
N GLU A 200 9.51 -2.34 21.84
CA GLU A 200 9.74 -3.43 20.89
C GLU A 200 11.12 -3.26 20.26
N GLY A 201 11.82 -4.38 20.07
CA GLY A 201 13.18 -4.39 19.58
C GLY A 201 13.28 -3.85 18.15
N LEU A 202 14.34 -3.10 17.88
CA LEU A 202 14.68 -2.68 16.51
C LEU A 202 14.94 -3.92 15.64
N SER A 203 14.00 -4.27 14.76
CA SER A 203 14.19 -5.33 13.78
C SER A 203 14.85 -4.77 12.51
N ALA A 204 15.96 -5.38 12.10
CA ALA A 204 16.62 -5.06 10.85
C ALA A 204 15.89 -5.67 9.63
N TRP A 205 15.08 -6.71 9.84
CA TRP A 205 14.54 -7.51 8.75
C TRP A 205 13.63 -6.75 7.78
N PRO A 206 12.74 -5.83 8.21
CA PRO A 206 11.95 -5.03 7.28
C PRO A 206 12.80 -4.24 6.27
N VAL A 207 13.95 -3.71 6.71
CA VAL A 207 14.90 -2.99 5.84
C VAL A 207 15.56 -3.96 4.85
N VAL A 208 15.97 -5.15 5.32
CA VAL A 208 16.57 -6.17 4.44
C VAL A 208 15.56 -6.70 3.42
N VAL A 209 14.30 -6.90 3.79
CA VAL A 209 13.21 -7.29 2.88
C VAL A 209 12.99 -6.21 1.82
N ALA A 210 12.93 -4.93 2.23
CA ALA A 210 12.78 -3.82 1.30
C ALA A 210 13.96 -3.73 0.32
N PHE A 211 15.19 -3.93 0.81
CA PHE A 211 16.38 -3.93 -0.03
C PHE A 211 16.41 -5.12 -0.99
N ALA A 212 16.02 -6.32 -0.54
CA ALA A 212 15.89 -7.50 -1.40
C ALA A 212 14.87 -7.28 -2.52
N ALA A 213 13.72 -6.70 -2.20
CA ALA A 213 12.70 -6.34 -3.18
C ALA A 213 13.22 -5.30 -4.18
N PHE A 214 13.94 -4.28 -3.70
CA PHE A 214 14.58 -3.29 -4.57
C PHE A 214 15.54 -3.94 -5.57
N ILE A 215 16.43 -4.82 -5.12
CA ILE A 215 17.38 -5.55 -5.97
C ILE A 215 16.64 -6.42 -7.00
N PHE A 216 15.60 -7.15 -6.58
CA PHE A 216 14.78 -7.97 -7.47
C PHE A 216 14.11 -7.14 -8.57
N PHE A 217 13.42 -6.05 -8.21
CA PHE A 217 12.74 -5.18 -9.18
C PHE A 217 13.71 -4.37 -10.05
N LEU A 218 14.89 -4.03 -9.52
CA LEU A 218 15.96 -3.44 -10.33
C LEU A 218 16.40 -4.42 -11.43
N GLY A 219 16.55 -5.71 -11.10
CA GLY A 219 16.91 -6.74 -12.08
C GLY A 219 15.86 -6.93 -13.18
N LEU A 220 14.58 -6.77 -12.85
CA LEU A 220 13.48 -6.77 -13.81
C LEU A 220 13.45 -5.55 -14.74
N THR A 221 14.05 -4.42 -14.35
CA THR A 221 13.95 -3.16 -15.09
C THR A 221 15.20 -2.82 -15.91
N ILE A 222 16.38 -3.24 -15.46
CA ILE A 222 17.66 -2.95 -16.16
C ILE A 222 18.05 -3.96 -17.24
N GLY A 223 17.12 -4.89 -17.57
CA GLY A 223 17.32 -5.88 -18.62
C GLY A 223 17.62 -5.27 -19.98
N GLN A 224 18.29 -6.03 -20.85
CA GLN A 224 18.66 -5.61 -22.20
C GLN A 224 17.73 -6.23 -23.25
N PRO A 225 17.56 -5.61 -24.42
CA PRO A 225 16.96 -6.28 -25.56
C PRO A 225 17.80 -7.52 -25.92
N SER A 226 17.16 -8.68 -25.99
CA SER A 226 17.83 -9.94 -26.37
C SER A 226 18.34 -9.96 -27.81
N ASN A 227 17.85 -9.04 -28.65
CA ASN A 227 18.40 -8.79 -29.97
C ASN A 227 18.44 -7.26 -30.22
N PRO A 228 19.62 -6.68 -30.54
CA PRO A 228 19.76 -5.24 -30.84
C PRO A 228 18.93 -4.77 -32.04
N THR A 229 18.58 -5.66 -32.97
CA THR A 229 17.87 -5.31 -34.22
C THR A 229 16.37 -5.55 -34.16
N THR A 230 15.87 -6.28 -33.16
CA THR A 230 14.43 -6.52 -32.93
C THR A 230 14.12 -6.32 -31.45
N PRO A 231 13.83 -5.07 -31.01
CA PRO A 231 13.67 -4.73 -29.59
C PRO A 231 12.40 -5.30 -28.93
N VAL A 232 11.79 -6.33 -29.49
CA VAL A 232 10.52 -6.92 -29.03
C VAL A 232 10.71 -7.90 -27.88
N THR A 233 11.92 -8.41 -27.67
CA THR A 233 12.23 -9.45 -26.68
C THR A 233 13.16 -8.90 -25.60
N PHE A 234 12.58 -8.62 -24.42
CA PHE A 234 13.29 -8.13 -23.24
C PHE A 234 13.93 -9.29 -22.46
N GLN A 235 15.22 -9.18 -22.15
CA GLN A 235 15.92 -10.10 -21.26
C GLN A 235 16.19 -9.42 -19.92
N PRO A 236 15.51 -9.83 -18.83
CA PRO A 236 15.79 -9.32 -17.49
C PRO A 236 17.23 -9.61 -17.07
N PHE A 237 17.76 -8.81 -16.14
CA PHE A 237 19.09 -9.06 -15.58
C PHE A 237 19.02 -10.14 -14.50
N TRP A 238 19.08 -11.40 -14.94
CA TRP A 238 18.91 -12.60 -14.12
C TRP A 238 19.78 -12.69 -12.87
N PRO A 239 21.07 -12.29 -12.87
CA PRO A 239 21.89 -12.36 -11.65
C PRO A 239 21.28 -11.55 -10.51
N LEU A 240 20.81 -10.32 -10.78
CA LEU A 240 20.24 -9.44 -9.76
C LEU A 240 18.86 -9.91 -9.29
N ILE A 241 18.08 -10.52 -10.19
CA ILE A 241 16.82 -11.19 -9.82
C ILE A 241 17.11 -12.33 -8.84
N ALA A 242 18.12 -13.16 -9.15
CA ALA A 242 18.51 -14.27 -8.27
C ALA A 242 19.02 -13.75 -6.92
N ASP A 243 19.89 -12.74 -6.90
CA ASP A 243 20.40 -12.12 -5.68
C ASP A 243 19.27 -11.56 -4.81
N GLY A 244 18.34 -10.80 -5.43
CA GLY A 244 17.17 -10.25 -4.75
C GLY A 244 16.25 -11.34 -4.19
N ALA A 245 16.01 -12.40 -4.95
CA ALA A 245 15.19 -13.53 -4.51
C ALA A 245 15.85 -14.31 -3.35
N ILE A 246 17.14 -14.61 -3.46
CA ILE A 246 17.90 -15.29 -2.40
C ILE A 246 17.91 -14.45 -1.13
N LEU A 247 18.23 -13.15 -1.24
CA LEU A 247 18.22 -12.24 -0.10
C LEU A 247 16.82 -12.11 0.51
N GLY A 248 15.77 -12.08 -0.32
CA GLY A 248 14.38 -12.04 0.12
C GLY A 248 13.99 -13.28 0.92
N VAL A 249 14.37 -14.48 0.45
CA VAL A 249 14.14 -15.73 1.17
C VAL A 249 14.89 -15.74 2.51
N ILE A 250 16.16 -15.32 2.53
CA ILE A 250 16.96 -15.21 3.76
C ILE A 250 16.31 -14.22 4.73
N ALA A 251 15.87 -13.06 4.23
CA ALA A 251 15.28 -12.01 5.03
C ALA A 251 13.94 -12.43 5.64
N LEU A 252 13.04 -13.03 4.84
CA LEU A 252 11.76 -13.54 5.31
C LEU A 252 11.94 -14.69 6.29
N TYR A 253 12.89 -15.60 6.03
CA TYR A 253 13.22 -16.68 6.97
C TYR A 253 13.76 -16.12 8.28
N GLY A 254 14.68 -15.16 8.23
CA GLY A 254 15.22 -14.47 9.40
C GLY A 254 14.12 -13.77 10.20
N TYR A 255 13.26 -13.02 9.50
CA TYR A 255 12.15 -12.28 10.11
C TYR A 255 11.15 -13.23 10.79
N SER A 256 10.84 -14.35 10.15
CA SER A 256 9.92 -15.35 10.69
C SER A 256 10.37 -15.97 12.03
N ARG A 257 11.67 -15.89 12.35
CA ARG A 257 12.23 -16.41 13.60
C ARG A 257 12.18 -15.39 14.73
N GLU A 258 12.00 -14.11 14.41
CA GLU A 258 11.84 -13.07 15.39
C GLU A 258 10.50 -13.22 16.12
N ARG A 259 10.54 -13.09 17.44
CA ARG A 259 9.32 -13.12 18.25
C ARG A 259 8.88 -11.69 18.46
N PHE A 260 7.68 -11.39 17.97
CA PHE A 260 6.98 -10.17 18.34
C PHE A 260 5.67 -10.56 19.03
N GLN A 261 5.23 -9.72 19.94
CA GLN A 261 3.95 -9.89 20.62
C GLN A 261 3.17 -8.61 20.38
N VAL A 262 2.09 -8.71 19.62
CA VAL A 262 1.15 -7.59 19.46
C VAL A 262 0.36 -7.49 20.76
N HIS A 263 0.36 -6.29 21.34
CA HIS A 263 -0.41 -6.01 22.53
C HIS A 263 -1.82 -5.61 22.09
N GLU A 264 -2.83 -6.30 22.64
CA GLU A 264 -4.22 -5.94 22.44
C GLU A 264 -4.62 -4.94 23.52
N GLU A 265 -5.11 -3.77 23.11
CA GLU A 265 -5.52 -2.73 24.04
C GLU A 265 -6.89 -3.11 24.65
N THR A 266 -6.91 -3.51 25.93
CA THR A 266 -8.12 -4.02 26.58
C THR A 266 -9.15 -2.94 26.94
N HIS A 267 -8.79 -1.66 26.84
CA HIS A 267 -9.56 -0.53 27.34
C HIS A 267 -9.74 0.60 26.31
N VAL A 268 -9.77 0.28 25.02
CA VAL A 268 -9.97 1.27 23.95
C VAL A 268 -11.26 1.00 23.18
N GLU A 269 -12.05 2.06 23.00
CA GLU A 269 -13.23 2.04 22.13
C GLU A 269 -12.77 1.84 20.69
N SER A 270 -13.06 0.65 20.15
CA SER A 270 -12.58 0.17 18.86
C SER A 270 -13.76 -0.21 17.95
N TRP A 271 -14.83 0.58 17.97
CA TRP A 271 -15.99 0.34 17.10
C TRP A 271 -15.61 0.46 15.62
N PRO A 272 -16.08 -0.43 14.72
CA PRO A 272 -16.97 -1.58 14.93
C PRO A 272 -16.25 -2.92 15.24
N PHE A 273 -14.93 -2.91 15.48
CA PHE A 273 -14.05 -4.09 15.52
C PHE A 273 -13.58 -4.51 16.92
N ARG A 274 -14.34 -4.17 17.97
CA ARG A 274 -13.95 -4.39 19.38
C ARG A 274 -13.57 -5.83 19.76
N GLU A 275 -14.14 -6.81 19.07
CA GLU A 275 -13.87 -8.24 19.31
C GLU A 275 -12.84 -8.84 18.34
N VAL A 276 -12.29 -8.03 17.43
CA VAL A 276 -11.35 -8.49 16.40
C VAL A 276 -9.92 -8.13 16.83
N PRO A 277 -9.05 -9.13 17.07
CA PRO A 277 -7.64 -8.88 17.38
C PRO A 277 -6.93 -8.06 16.28
N ASN A 278 -5.98 -7.22 16.65
CA ASN A 278 -5.24 -6.34 15.74
C ASN A 278 -4.60 -7.09 14.56
N VAL A 279 -3.98 -8.23 14.82
CA VAL A 279 -3.37 -9.07 13.77
C VAL A 279 -4.44 -9.58 12.80
N LYS A 280 -5.62 -9.97 13.32
CA LYS A 280 -6.73 -10.46 12.51
C LYS A 280 -7.34 -9.33 11.68
N LEU A 281 -7.47 -8.13 12.23
CA LEU A 281 -7.89 -6.94 11.49
C LEU A 281 -6.91 -6.64 10.36
N GLY A 282 -5.60 -6.70 10.62
CA GLY A 282 -4.56 -6.53 9.60
C GLY A 282 -4.68 -7.54 8.45
N ILE A 283 -4.94 -8.82 8.74
CA ILE A 283 -5.21 -9.84 7.71
C ILE A 283 -6.47 -9.49 6.91
N TRP A 284 -7.56 -9.05 7.55
CA TRP A 284 -8.77 -8.64 6.82
C TRP A 284 -8.55 -7.41 5.94
N THR A 285 -7.78 -6.41 6.40
CA THR A 285 -7.40 -5.26 5.60
C THR A 285 -6.56 -5.68 4.39
N PHE A 286 -5.59 -6.57 4.59
CA PHE A 286 -4.79 -7.16 3.51
C PHE A 286 -5.68 -7.90 2.49
N LEU A 287 -6.56 -8.79 2.95
CA LEU A 287 -7.49 -9.51 2.08
C LEU A 287 -8.48 -8.56 1.37
N GLY A 288 -8.89 -7.47 2.01
CA GLY A 288 -9.69 -6.43 1.37
C GLY A 288 -8.98 -5.75 0.20
N ALA A 289 -7.67 -5.51 0.33
CA ALA A 289 -6.85 -5.03 -0.78
C ALA A 289 -6.76 -6.06 -1.92
N GLU A 290 -6.64 -7.35 -1.58
CA GLU A 290 -6.65 -8.44 -2.56
C GLU A 290 -8.00 -8.58 -3.29
N VAL A 291 -9.13 -8.38 -2.60
CA VAL A 291 -10.46 -8.35 -3.23
C VAL A 291 -10.54 -7.23 -4.26
N ILE A 292 -10.05 -6.03 -3.94
CA ILE A 292 -10.02 -4.90 -4.89
C ILE A 292 -9.11 -5.24 -6.08
N PHE A 293 -7.93 -5.78 -5.81
CA PHE A 293 -6.94 -6.13 -6.82
C PHE A 293 -7.49 -7.16 -7.84
N PHE A 294 -8.02 -8.30 -7.37
CA PHE A 294 -8.65 -9.29 -8.25
C PHE A 294 -9.95 -8.78 -8.86
N GLY A 295 -10.71 -7.94 -8.15
CA GLY A 295 -11.91 -7.28 -8.66
C GLY A 295 -11.63 -6.43 -9.90
N VAL A 296 -10.51 -5.71 -9.93
CA VAL A 296 -10.07 -4.95 -11.12
C VAL A 296 -9.68 -5.89 -12.26
N LEU A 297 -8.96 -6.98 -12.00
CA LEU A 297 -8.60 -7.96 -13.04
C LEU A 297 -9.82 -8.65 -13.66
N ILE A 298 -10.80 -9.04 -12.83
CA ILE A 298 -12.06 -9.63 -13.27
C ILE A 298 -12.92 -8.59 -14.00
N GLY A 299 -12.98 -7.35 -13.51
CA GLY A 299 -13.65 -6.25 -14.18
C GLY A 299 -13.05 -5.95 -15.56
N ALA A 300 -11.72 -6.00 -15.68
CA ALA A 300 -11.01 -5.86 -16.94
C ALA A 300 -11.35 -7.02 -17.90
N TYR A 301 -11.40 -8.27 -17.42
CA TYR A 301 -11.88 -9.41 -18.22
C TYR A 301 -13.27 -9.14 -18.79
N PHE A 302 -14.24 -8.74 -17.95
CA PHE A 302 -15.61 -8.46 -18.42
C PHE A 302 -15.66 -7.33 -19.43
N PHE A 303 -14.91 -6.25 -19.19
CA PHE A 303 -14.81 -5.14 -20.12
C PHE A 303 -14.29 -5.59 -21.48
N VAL A 304 -13.18 -6.34 -21.52
CA VAL A 304 -12.59 -6.85 -22.76
C VAL A 304 -13.53 -7.86 -23.43
N ARG A 305 -14.11 -8.81 -22.68
CA ARG A 305 -15.02 -9.85 -23.19
C ARG A 305 -16.26 -9.27 -23.87
N THR A 306 -16.87 -8.25 -23.26
CA THR A 306 -18.10 -7.62 -23.77
C THR A 306 -17.87 -6.67 -24.94
N ASN A 307 -16.66 -6.12 -25.07
CA ASN A 307 -16.30 -5.18 -26.14
C ASN A 307 -15.50 -5.84 -27.28
N SER A 308 -15.23 -7.15 -27.19
CA SER A 308 -14.53 -7.88 -28.25
C SER A 308 -15.54 -8.55 -29.19
N PRO A 309 -15.54 -8.23 -30.50
CA PRO A 309 -16.49 -8.80 -31.46
C PRO A 309 -16.24 -10.29 -31.74
N THR A 310 -15.04 -10.78 -31.42
CA THR A 310 -14.66 -12.18 -31.57
C THR A 310 -14.12 -12.68 -30.24
N TRP A 311 -14.62 -13.83 -29.80
CA TRP A 311 -14.11 -14.52 -28.61
C TRP A 311 -14.18 -16.02 -28.85
N PRO A 312 -13.24 -16.79 -28.30
CA PRO A 312 -13.22 -18.24 -28.44
C PRO A 312 -14.49 -18.92 -27.93
N GLU A 313 -14.88 -20.01 -28.58
CA GLU A 313 -15.95 -20.88 -28.10
C GLU A 313 -15.55 -21.59 -26.81
N ILE A 314 -16.54 -21.94 -25.99
CA ILE A 314 -16.33 -22.65 -24.72
C ILE A 314 -15.62 -23.98 -24.99
N GLY A 315 -14.56 -24.26 -24.24
CA GLY A 315 -13.76 -25.47 -24.40
C GLY A 315 -12.81 -25.48 -25.60
N SER A 316 -12.82 -24.45 -26.46
CA SER A 316 -11.94 -24.39 -27.65
C SER A 316 -10.50 -24.00 -27.32
N LEU A 317 -10.29 -23.09 -26.37
CA LEU A 317 -8.95 -22.71 -25.89
C LEU A 317 -8.55 -23.41 -24.59
N PHE A 318 -9.48 -23.56 -23.66
CA PHE A 318 -9.18 -24.00 -22.31
C PHE A 318 -9.93 -25.29 -22.01
N GLU A 319 -9.21 -26.32 -21.59
CA GLU A 319 -9.82 -27.64 -21.38
C GLU A 319 -10.60 -27.67 -20.06
N ILE A 320 -11.93 -27.78 -20.17
CA ILE A 320 -12.87 -27.75 -19.03
C ILE A 320 -12.52 -28.81 -17.99
N ARG A 321 -12.06 -29.99 -18.42
CA ARG A 321 -11.64 -31.08 -17.52
C ARG A 321 -10.53 -30.64 -16.58
N ASN A 322 -9.55 -29.88 -17.08
CA ASN A 322 -8.44 -29.39 -16.26
C ASN A 322 -8.97 -28.35 -15.26
N GLY A 323 -9.77 -27.40 -15.73
CA GLY A 323 -10.46 -26.43 -14.88
C GLY A 323 -11.23 -27.09 -13.72
N PHE A 324 -12.04 -28.11 -14.04
CA PHE A 324 -12.82 -28.86 -13.06
C PHE A 324 -11.94 -29.64 -12.06
N ALA A 325 -10.90 -30.33 -12.54
CA ALA A 325 -9.97 -31.05 -11.67
C ALA A 325 -9.27 -30.09 -10.68
N MET A 326 -8.85 -28.92 -11.14
CA MET A 326 -8.24 -27.89 -10.30
C MET A 326 -9.20 -27.33 -9.26
N THR A 327 -10.47 -27.14 -9.63
CA THR A 327 -11.52 -26.74 -8.67
C THR A 327 -11.71 -27.78 -7.58
N LEU A 328 -11.78 -29.07 -7.92
CA LEU A 328 -11.89 -30.14 -6.92
C LEU A 328 -10.67 -30.16 -5.99
N VAL A 329 -9.46 -29.99 -6.55
CA VAL A 329 -8.21 -29.95 -5.78
C VAL A 329 -8.22 -28.78 -4.80
N LEU A 330 -8.57 -27.57 -5.23
CA LEU A 330 -8.57 -26.39 -4.36
C LEU A 330 -9.66 -26.44 -3.28
N LEU A 331 -10.90 -26.79 -3.63
CA LEU A 331 -11.98 -26.93 -2.65
C LEU A 331 -11.65 -28.01 -1.59
N THR A 332 -11.01 -29.11 -2.02
CA THR A 332 -10.53 -30.14 -1.08
C THR A 332 -9.39 -29.61 -0.22
N SER A 333 -8.47 -28.81 -0.78
CA SER A 333 -7.37 -28.22 -0.04
C SER A 333 -7.87 -27.26 1.05
N SER A 334 -8.92 -26.50 0.74
CA SER A 334 -9.66 -25.61 1.63
C SER A 334 -10.22 -26.38 2.83
N LEU A 335 -10.89 -27.52 2.59
CA LEU A 335 -11.34 -28.41 3.65
C LEU A 335 -10.17 -28.88 4.54
N THR A 336 -9.06 -29.32 3.94
CA THR A 336 -7.88 -29.76 4.72
C THR A 336 -7.24 -28.62 5.54
N ALA A 337 -7.28 -27.37 5.07
CA ALA A 337 -6.80 -26.21 5.82
C ALA A 337 -7.66 -25.94 7.06
N ILE A 338 -8.98 -26.11 6.97
CA ILE A 338 -9.88 -26.05 8.16
C ILE A 338 -9.57 -27.20 9.11
N MET A 339 -9.36 -28.42 8.59
CA MET A 339 -9.00 -29.56 9.43
C MET A 339 -7.68 -29.34 10.18
N ALA A 340 -6.72 -28.60 9.59
CA ALA A 340 -5.51 -28.17 10.27
C ALA A 340 -5.84 -27.26 11.46
N LEU A 341 -6.67 -26.24 11.27
CA LEU A 341 -7.11 -25.35 12.35
C LEU A 341 -7.85 -26.11 13.46
N VAL A 342 -8.78 -27.00 13.11
CA VAL A 342 -9.52 -27.83 14.07
C VAL A 342 -8.57 -28.72 14.86
N SER A 343 -7.61 -29.35 14.18
CA SER A 343 -6.59 -30.20 14.82
C SER A 343 -5.70 -29.40 15.77
N ALA A 344 -5.32 -28.17 15.41
CA ALA A 344 -4.58 -27.25 16.27
C ALA A 344 -5.37 -26.89 17.54
N LYS A 345 -6.67 -26.57 17.39
CA LYS A 345 -7.57 -26.24 18.51
C LYS A 345 -7.76 -27.39 19.50
N ILE A 346 -7.91 -28.61 18.99
CA ILE A 346 -8.09 -29.83 19.82
C ILE A 346 -6.73 -30.33 20.36
N GLY A 347 -5.60 -29.77 19.90
CA GLY A 347 -4.26 -30.17 20.35
C GLY A 347 -3.74 -31.45 19.70
N SER A 348 -4.34 -31.90 18.59
CA SER A 348 -3.91 -33.09 17.85
C SER A 348 -2.75 -32.75 16.90
N ARG A 349 -1.51 -33.03 17.36
CA ARG A 349 -0.30 -32.81 16.53
C ARG A 349 -0.33 -33.62 15.23
N ASN A 350 -0.70 -34.89 15.30
CA ASN A 350 -0.73 -35.76 14.12
C ASN A 350 -1.81 -35.32 13.11
N GLY A 351 -2.98 -34.91 13.61
CA GLY A 351 -4.04 -34.36 12.76
C GLY A 351 -3.61 -33.06 12.07
N LEU A 352 -2.92 -32.18 12.80
CA LEU A 352 -2.41 -30.92 12.25
C LEU A 352 -1.36 -31.17 11.15
N ILE A 353 -0.39 -32.05 11.41
CA ILE A 353 0.64 -32.42 10.41
C ILE A 353 0.00 -33.05 9.17
N ALA A 354 -0.90 -34.03 9.35
CA ALA A 354 -1.56 -34.70 8.23
C ALA A 354 -2.39 -33.73 7.38
N SER A 355 -3.10 -32.81 8.04
CA SER A 355 -3.91 -31.80 7.35
C SER A 355 -3.04 -30.83 6.56
N LEU A 356 -1.97 -30.30 7.15
CA LEU A 356 -1.03 -29.40 6.46
C LEU A 356 -0.31 -30.09 5.29
N LEU A 357 0.08 -31.36 5.43
CA LEU A 357 0.65 -32.16 4.34
C LEU A 357 -0.35 -32.36 3.21
N ALA A 358 -1.62 -32.63 3.53
CA ALA A 358 -2.69 -32.77 2.54
C ALA A 358 -2.92 -31.44 1.80
N THR A 359 -3.03 -30.32 2.53
CA THR A 359 -3.15 -28.98 1.91
C THR A 359 -1.97 -28.70 0.98
N PHE A 360 -0.74 -28.98 1.42
CA PHE A 360 0.47 -28.77 0.62
C PHE A 360 0.50 -29.65 -0.64
N GLY A 361 0.17 -30.94 -0.52
CA GLY A 361 0.13 -31.86 -1.67
C GLY A 361 -0.93 -31.47 -2.70
N LEU A 362 -2.11 -31.04 -2.25
CA LEU A 362 -3.16 -30.52 -3.12
C LEU A 362 -2.74 -29.21 -3.80
N GLY A 363 -2.08 -28.30 -3.07
CA GLY A 363 -1.47 -27.10 -3.64
C GLY A 363 -0.45 -27.41 -4.76
N ILE A 364 0.45 -28.38 -4.54
CA ILE A 364 1.39 -28.86 -5.57
C ILE A 364 0.62 -29.37 -6.78
N SER A 365 -0.44 -30.15 -6.55
CA SER A 365 -1.23 -30.76 -7.62
C SER A 365 -1.91 -29.69 -8.48
N PHE A 366 -2.46 -28.64 -7.85
CA PHE A 366 -3.01 -27.49 -8.56
C PHE A 366 -1.95 -26.77 -9.40
N LEU A 367 -0.80 -26.41 -8.82
CA LEU A 367 0.27 -25.71 -9.55
C LEU A 367 0.84 -26.57 -10.68
N TYR A 368 0.92 -27.88 -10.49
CA TYR A 368 1.37 -28.81 -11.52
C TYR A 368 0.41 -28.79 -12.72
N ILE A 369 -0.89 -28.98 -12.49
CA ILE A 369 -1.90 -28.93 -13.57
C ILE A 369 -1.83 -27.57 -14.27
N LYS A 370 -1.78 -26.47 -13.51
CA LYS A 370 -1.64 -25.11 -14.06
C LYS A 370 -0.39 -24.93 -14.92
N ALA A 371 0.76 -25.36 -14.43
CA ALA A 371 2.02 -25.22 -15.15
C ALA A 371 2.00 -26.01 -16.47
N THR A 372 1.47 -27.23 -16.46
CA THR A 372 1.34 -28.04 -17.68
C THR A 372 0.41 -27.39 -18.70
N GLU A 373 -0.70 -26.82 -18.25
CA GLU A 373 -1.65 -26.11 -19.12
C GLU A 373 -1.03 -24.82 -19.69
N TRP A 374 -0.37 -24.00 -18.88
CA TRP A 374 0.34 -22.81 -19.37
C TRP A 374 1.43 -23.15 -20.37
N PHE A 375 2.22 -24.20 -20.10
CA PHE A 375 3.27 -24.64 -21.00
C PHE A 375 2.68 -25.14 -22.33
N TYR A 376 1.61 -25.93 -22.28
CA TYR A 376 0.90 -26.40 -23.46
C TYR A 376 0.38 -25.22 -24.29
N LEU A 377 -0.37 -24.30 -23.67
CA LEU A 377 -0.92 -23.12 -24.36
C LEU A 377 0.17 -22.22 -24.95
N GLY A 378 1.24 -21.97 -24.18
CA GLY A 378 2.36 -21.13 -24.61
C GLY A 378 3.12 -21.72 -25.79
N THR A 379 3.31 -23.05 -25.83
CA THR A 379 4.00 -23.74 -26.93
C THR A 379 3.13 -23.95 -28.17
N HIS A 380 1.81 -23.98 -28.00
CA HIS A 380 0.83 -24.17 -29.10
C HIS A 380 0.26 -22.84 -29.63
N GLY A 381 0.96 -21.73 -29.42
CA GLY A 381 0.68 -20.47 -30.10
C GLY A 381 -0.62 -19.76 -29.65
N VAL A 382 -1.01 -19.91 -28.38
CA VAL A 382 -2.21 -19.25 -27.83
C VAL A 382 -2.18 -17.72 -27.96
N PHE A 383 -0.99 -17.11 -28.01
CA PHE A 383 -0.79 -15.68 -28.24
C PHE A 383 -0.81 -15.31 -29.73
N SER A 384 -1.83 -15.78 -30.45
CA SER A 384 -2.07 -15.36 -31.84
C SER A 384 -2.85 -14.05 -31.90
N VAL A 385 -2.92 -13.41 -33.08
CA VAL A 385 -3.72 -12.19 -33.27
C VAL A 385 -5.19 -12.39 -32.92
N ALA A 386 -5.75 -13.58 -33.20
CA ALA A 386 -7.14 -13.92 -32.90
C ALA A 386 -7.41 -14.16 -31.40
N ASN A 387 -6.41 -14.68 -30.67
CA ASN A 387 -6.56 -15.10 -29.28
C ASN A 387 -5.81 -14.21 -28.28
N GLY A 388 -5.17 -13.14 -28.75
CA GLY A 388 -4.29 -12.30 -27.94
C GLY A 388 -4.97 -11.71 -26.71
N LEU A 389 -6.20 -11.21 -26.85
CA LEU A 389 -6.98 -10.65 -25.74
C LEU A 389 -7.44 -11.73 -24.73
N PRO A 390 -8.12 -12.82 -25.15
CA PRO A 390 -8.45 -13.94 -24.26
C PRO A 390 -7.23 -14.53 -23.55
N ALA A 391 -6.15 -14.78 -24.29
CA ALA A 391 -4.92 -15.35 -23.75
C ALA A 391 -4.27 -14.41 -22.73
N THR A 392 -4.11 -13.13 -23.06
CA THR A 392 -3.49 -12.16 -22.14
C THR A 392 -4.30 -12.03 -20.85
N SER A 393 -5.63 -11.93 -20.96
CA SER A 393 -6.49 -11.88 -19.77
C SER A 393 -6.38 -13.16 -18.94
N TYR A 394 -6.32 -14.33 -19.58
CA TYR A 394 -6.16 -15.61 -18.91
C TYR A 394 -4.82 -15.71 -18.16
N PHE A 395 -3.70 -15.45 -18.83
CA PHE A 395 -2.36 -15.59 -18.25
C PHE A 395 -2.10 -14.56 -17.15
N ILE A 396 -2.56 -13.31 -17.29
CA ILE A 396 -2.39 -12.30 -16.23
C ILE A 396 -3.21 -12.69 -14.99
N THR A 397 -4.50 -13.00 -15.17
CA THR A 397 -5.38 -13.26 -14.03
C THR A 397 -5.06 -14.60 -13.35
N THR A 398 -4.92 -15.68 -14.12
CA THR A 398 -4.57 -16.98 -13.55
C THR A 398 -3.11 -17.05 -13.10
N GLY A 399 -2.19 -16.35 -13.79
CA GLY A 399 -0.80 -16.23 -13.39
C GLY A 399 -0.66 -15.56 -12.02
N THR A 400 -1.39 -14.45 -11.84
CA THR A 400 -1.40 -13.77 -10.55
C THR A 400 -2.01 -14.65 -9.46
N HIS A 401 -3.13 -15.33 -9.73
CA HIS A 401 -3.70 -16.33 -8.80
C HIS A 401 -2.70 -17.45 -8.46
N GLY A 402 -1.97 -17.97 -9.45
CA GLY A 402 -0.93 -18.97 -9.25
C GLY A 402 0.21 -18.50 -8.35
N VAL A 403 0.62 -17.23 -8.45
CA VAL A 403 1.60 -16.63 -7.52
C VAL A 403 1.06 -16.63 -6.08
N HIS A 404 -0.24 -16.37 -5.88
CA HIS A 404 -0.86 -16.43 -4.55
C HIS A 404 -0.91 -17.86 -4.00
N VAL A 405 -1.26 -18.84 -4.83
CA VAL A 405 -1.22 -20.26 -4.44
C VAL A 405 0.21 -20.65 -4.03
N PHE A 406 1.21 -20.24 -4.82
CA PHE A 406 2.62 -20.50 -4.53
C PHE A 406 3.07 -19.85 -3.20
N ALA A 407 2.73 -18.58 -2.97
CA ALA A 407 3.00 -17.91 -1.69
C ALA A 407 2.32 -18.65 -0.52
N GLY A 408 1.06 -19.07 -0.71
CA GLY A 408 0.34 -19.92 0.24
C GLY A 408 1.07 -21.22 0.54
N MET A 409 1.64 -21.90 -0.47
CA MET A 409 2.42 -23.12 -0.28
C MET A 409 3.70 -22.89 0.52
N LEU A 410 4.41 -21.78 0.30
CA LEU A 410 5.57 -21.41 1.11
C LEU A 410 5.17 -21.19 2.58
N MET A 411 4.02 -20.55 2.81
CA MET A 411 3.45 -20.40 4.16
C MET A 411 3.07 -21.76 4.76
N THR A 412 2.44 -22.66 4.01
CA THR A 412 2.12 -24.01 4.50
C THR A 412 3.38 -24.78 4.87
N LEU A 413 4.44 -24.71 4.06
CA LEU A 413 5.73 -25.35 4.33
C LEU A 413 6.36 -24.81 5.62
N TYR A 414 6.31 -23.49 5.81
CA TYR A 414 6.77 -22.83 7.04
C TYR A 414 5.98 -23.30 8.28
N LEU A 415 4.65 -23.31 8.18
CA LEU A 415 3.78 -23.78 9.27
C LEU A 415 4.02 -25.25 9.58
N LEU A 416 4.20 -26.08 8.57
CA LEU A 416 4.53 -27.49 8.72
C LEU A 416 5.88 -27.68 9.43
N ALA A 417 6.92 -26.97 9.00
CA ALA A 417 8.25 -27.03 9.62
C ALA A 417 8.21 -26.63 11.11
N ASN A 418 7.40 -25.64 11.47
CA ASN A 418 7.21 -25.22 12.85
C ASN A 418 6.32 -26.16 13.67
N THR A 419 5.30 -26.77 13.05
CA THR A 419 4.47 -27.81 13.66
C THR A 419 5.30 -29.05 14.01
N LEU A 420 6.24 -29.44 13.12
CA LEU A 420 7.17 -30.54 13.39
C LEU A 420 8.03 -30.26 14.63
N LYS A 421 8.35 -28.99 14.90
CA LYS A 421 9.04 -28.52 16.13
C LYS A 421 8.12 -28.39 17.35
N GLY A 422 6.83 -28.73 17.23
CA GLY A 422 5.86 -28.74 18.33
C GLY A 422 5.14 -27.40 18.57
N ARG A 423 5.16 -26.46 17.62
CA ARG A 423 4.43 -25.18 17.71
C ARG A 423 2.95 -25.32 17.33
N TYR A 424 2.18 -24.26 17.58
CA TYR A 424 0.77 -24.09 17.19
C TYR A 424 -0.27 -24.97 17.89
N LEU A 425 0.09 -25.54 19.04
CA LEU A 425 -0.79 -26.34 19.87
C LEU A 425 -1.08 -25.60 21.18
N LYS A 426 -2.13 -25.97 21.90
CA LYS A 426 -2.47 -25.45 23.25
C LYS A 426 -2.67 -23.92 23.29
N GLY A 427 -3.45 -23.39 22.35
CA GLY A 427 -3.84 -21.96 22.34
C GLY A 427 -3.06 -21.10 21.33
N ASP A 428 -1.87 -21.51 20.88
CA ASP A 428 -1.03 -20.79 19.89
C ASP A 428 -1.46 -21.02 18.43
N HIS A 429 -2.76 -21.07 18.16
CA HIS A 429 -3.33 -21.49 16.87
C HIS A 429 -3.63 -20.33 15.90
N GLN A 430 -3.36 -19.09 16.31
CA GLN A 430 -3.68 -17.88 15.53
C GLN A 430 -3.00 -17.87 14.16
N ALA A 431 -1.72 -18.30 14.08
CA ALA A 431 -1.01 -18.37 12.80
C ALA A 431 -1.67 -19.35 11.81
N ILE A 432 -2.22 -20.46 12.30
CA ILE A 432 -2.96 -21.43 11.47
C ILE A 432 -4.31 -20.84 11.04
N GLU A 433 -4.99 -20.10 11.91
CA GLU A 433 -6.23 -19.40 11.57
C GLU A 433 -6.00 -18.34 10.48
N HIS A 434 -4.98 -17.49 10.62
CA HIS A 434 -4.64 -16.45 9.65
C HIS A 434 -4.24 -17.04 8.28
N PHE A 435 -3.47 -18.13 8.29
CA PHE A 435 -3.20 -18.89 7.07
C PHE A 435 -4.47 -19.46 6.44
N GLY A 436 -5.38 -20.00 7.25
CA GLY A 436 -6.68 -20.47 6.78
C GLY A 436 -7.46 -19.37 6.06
N LEU A 437 -7.58 -18.18 6.65
CA LEU A 437 -8.24 -17.02 6.02
C LEU A 437 -7.64 -16.69 4.64
N TYR A 438 -6.31 -16.65 4.53
CA TYR A 438 -5.62 -16.44 3.26
C TYR A 438 -5.90 -17.55 2.25
N TRP A 439 -5.77 -18.82 2.67
CA TRP A 439 -5.94 -19.96 1.77
C TRP A 439 -7.37 -20.08 1.24
N HIS A 440 -8.37 -19.83 2.09
CA HIS A 440 -9.77 -19.76 1.68
C HIS A 440 -10.05 -18.62 0.70
N PHE A 441 -9.41 -17.47 0.88
CA PHE A 441 -9.52 -16.37 -0.07
C PHE A 441 -8.99 -16.77 -1.46
N VAL A 442 -7.81 -17.42 -1.51
CA VAL A 442 -7.23 -17.95 -2.76
C VAL A 442 -8.19 -18.92 -3.46
N ASP A 443 -8.87 -19.77 -2.69
CA ASP A 443 -9.88 -20.70 -3.22
C ASP A 443 -11.13 -19.97 -3.75
N ILE A 444 -11.66 -18.98 -3.01
CA ILE A 444 -12.80 -18.16 -3.45
C ILE A 444 -12.50 -17.46 -4.78
N VAL A 445 -11.31 -16.90 -4.94
CA VAL A 445 -10.91 -16.28 -6.23
C VAL A 445 -11.00 -17.30 -7.36
N TRP A 446 -10.51 -18.52 -7.16
CA TRP A 446 -10.58 -19.58 -8.17
C TRP A 446 -12.02 -19.96 -8.54
N VAL A 447 -12.95 -19.98 -7.58
CA VAL A 447 -14.37 -20.22 -7.83
C VAL A 447 -14.97 -19.21 -8.82
N PHE A 448 -14.44 -17.99 -8.90
CA PHE A 448 -14.79 -17.03 -9.95
C PHE A 448 -13.99 -17.23 -11.24
N LEU A 449 -12.69 -17.52 -11.15
CA LEU A 449 -11.85 -17.68 -12.34
C LEU A 449 -12.24 -18.90 -13.18
N PHE A 450 -12.65 -19.99 -12.54
CA PHE A 450 -13.03 -21.22 -13.25
C PHE A 450 -14.22 -20.98 -14.21
N PRO A 451 -15.38 -20.47 -13.79
CA PRO A 451 -16.46 -20.16 -14.71
C PRO A 451 -16.07 -19.15 -15.80
N LEU A 452 -15.33 -18.09 -15.43
CA LEU A 452 -14.99 -17.01 -16.36
C LEU A 452 -14.07 -17.43 -17.50
N PHE A 453 -13.18 -18.39 -17.27
CA PHE A 453 -12.25 -18.82 -18.31
C PHE A 453 -12.59 -20.18 -18.92
N TYR A 454 -13.30 -21.04 -18.20
CA TYR A 454 -13.57 -22.40 -18.69
C TYR A 454 -15.02 -22.61 -19.15
N LEU A 455 -15.98 -21.79 -18.70
CA LEU A 455 -17.40 -22.01 -18.96
C LEU A 455 -18.09 -20.88 -19.73
N ILE A 456 -17.47 -19.70 -19.83
CA ILE A 456 -18.01 -18.46 -20.44
C ILE A 456 -16.92 -17.83 -21.31
#